data_AF-A0A1F9DVA8-F1
#
_entry.id   AF-A0A1F9DVA8-F1
#
_cell.length_a   1.000
_cell.length_b   1.000
_cell.length_c   1.000
_cell.angle_alpha   90.00
_cell.angle_beta   90.00
_cell.angle_gamma   90.00
#
_symmetry.space_group_name_H-M   'P 1'
#
loop_
_entity.id
_entity.type
_entity.pdbx_description
1 polymer ?
#
loop_
_entity_poly.entity_id
_entity_poly.type
_entity_poly.pdbx_seq_one_letter_code
_entity_poly.pdbx_strand_id
1 'polypeptide(L)'
;MEFVAGIDIGAKTVKVIIMDGKREVRGKSTVKTRPDFTPVAKEALDLALQQAGLKEKDLSYIATTGFGRYNVPFRDVQITEITCVARGAAFLFPKTHCVLDIGAQSTRAIRIHDGGKVREFRTNDKCAAGAGGFIERAAKYLEVKVENVGDLSIKSDKPETISSVCAVLAESEIINHVSAGATVENIMRGVHNSLASRALALIKRAGLEDEVTFVGGVARQKGMVKALEETLKRKVNVDAEPEMAGALGAALLALRRLEKIRQEGHKPASRPESREEIKVA
;
A
#
# COMPACT_ATOMS: atom_id res chain seq x y z
N MET A 1 26.79 -11.01 -5.77
CA MET A 1 25.94 -10.04 -5.03
C MET A 1 24.57 -10.68 -4.90
N GLU A 2 23.93 -10.55 -3.75
CA GLU A 2 22.70 -11.30 -3.46
C GLU A 2 21.50 -10.42 -3.67
N PHE A 3 20.49 -10.97 -4.33
CA PHE A 3 19.29 -10.25 -4.64
C PHE A 3 18.08 -10.99 -4.07
N VAL A 4 17.17 -10.25 -3.48
CA VAL A 4 15.88 -10.74 -3.03
C VAL A 4 14.76 -9.94 -3.69
N ALA A 5 13.57 -10.52 -3.75
CA ALA A 5 12.39 -9.80 -4.21
C ALA A 5 11.29 -9.74 -3.13
N GLY A 6 10.62 -8.60 -3.07
CA GLY A 6 9.36 -8.42 -2.35
C GLY A 6 8.24 -8.17 -3.33
N ILE A 7 7.20 -9.00 -3.32
CA ILE A 7 6.05 -8.91 -4.23
C ILE A 7 4.79 -8.61 -3.40
N ASP A 8 4.18 -7.44 -3.62
CA ASP A 8 2.95 -7.02 -2.96
C ASP A 8 1.76 -7.11 -3.93
N ILE A 9 0.91 -8.12 -3.74
CA ILE A 9 -0.26 -8.39 -4.58
C ILE A 9 -1.49 -7.71 -3.95
N GLY A 10 -1.68 -6.42 -4.30
CA GLY A 10 -2.83 -5.62 -3.89
C GLY A 10 -4.05 -5.78 -4.79
N ALA A 11 -5.18 -5.21 -4.37
CA ALA A 11 -6.45 -5.31 -5.10
C ALA A 11 -6.46 -4.61 -6.48
N LYS A 12 -5.68 -3.54 -6.64
CA LYS A 12 -5.61 -2.75 -7.89
C LYS A 12 -4.28 -2.87 -8.62
N THR A 13 -3.21 -3.08 -7.87
CA THR A 13 -1.84 -3.11 -8.38
C THR A 13 -1.02 -4.20 -7.72
N VAL A 14 -0.15 -4.84 -8.50
CA VAL A 14 0.95 -5.66 -8.00
C VAL A 14 2.23 -4.86 -8.08
N LYS A 15 2.97 -4.79 -6.97
CA LYS A 15 4.23 -4.05 -6.89
C LYS A 15 5.37 -4.99 -6.55
N VAL A 16 6.53 -4.76 -7.16
CA VAL A 16 7.75 -5.55 -6.90
C VAL A 16 8.90 -4.63 -6.55
N ILE A 17 9.70 -5.04 -5.56
CA ILE A 17 11.01 -4.48 -5.25
C ILE A 17 12.05 -5.59 -5.37
N ILE A 18 13.12 -5.34 -6.13
CA ILE A 18 14.36 -6.10 -6.11
C ILE A 18 15.36 -5.36 -5.23
N MET A 19 15.90 -6.05 -4.23
CA MET A 19 16.80 -5.47 -3.24
C MET A 19 18.09 -6.28 -3.17
N ASP A 20 19.22 -5.59 -3.07
CA ASP A 20 20.52 -6.26 -2.87
C ASP A 20 20.84 -6.51 -1.40
N GLY A 21 21.95 -7.22 -1.14
CA GLY A 21 22.44 -7.50 0.21
C GLY A 21 22.85 -6.27 1.03
N LYS A 22 22.97 -5.08 0.42
CA LYS A 22 23.21 -3.80 1.11
C LYS A 22 21.92 -3.05 1.42
N ARG A 23 20.76 -3.65 1.14
CA ARG A 23 19.42 -3.05 1.28
C ARG A 23 19.15 -1.92 0.29
N GLU A 24 19.87 -1.90 -0.84
CA GLU A 24 19.61 -0.95 -1.92
C GLU A 24 18.55 -1.51 -2.87
N VAL A 25 17.60 -0.66 -3.29
CA VAL A 25 16.62 -1.02 -4.32
C VAL A 25 17.32 -0.98 -5.68
N ARG A 26 17.37 -2.12 -6.36
CA ARG A 26 18.01 -2.28 -7.67
C ARG A 26 17.02 -2.28 -8.82
N GLY A 27 15.78 -2.63 -8.55
CA GLY A 27 14.69 -2.63 -9.53
C GLY A 27 13.35 -2.59 -8.83
N LYS A 28 12.37 -2.02 -9.53
CA LYS A 28 10.99 -1.88 -9.08
C LYS A 28 10.05 -1.95 -10.26
N SER A 29 8.84 -2.40 -10.00
CA SER A 29 7.76 -2.35 -10.99
C SER A 29 6.42 -2.20 -10.30
N THR A 30 5.45 -1.72 -11.07
CA THR A 30 4.05 -1.71 -10.69
C THR A 30 3.23 -2.08 -11.91
N VAL A 31 2.36 -3.07 -11.78
CA VAL A 31 1.42 -3.48 -12.83
C VAL A 31 0.00 -3.50 -12.26
N LYS A 32 -0.99 -3.37 -13.13
CA LYS A 32 -2.41 -3.48 -12.74
C LYS A 32 -2.74 -4.92 -12.36
N THR A 33 -3.42 -5.10 -11.23
CA THR A 33 -3.95 -6.42 -10.84
C THR A 33 -5.05 -6.83 -11.83
N ARG A 34 -4.97 -8.08 -12.30
CA ARG A 34 -5.93 -8.73 -13.19
C ARG A 34 -6.33 -10.09 -12.61
N PRO A 35 -7.39 -10.74 -13.14
CA PRO A 35 -7.68 -12.13 -12.81
C PRO A 35 -6.45 -13.02 -13.03
N ASP A 36 -6.33 -14.07 -12.22
CA ASP A 36 -5.14 -14.92 -12.10
C ASP A 36 -3.87 -14.16 -11.64
N PHE A 37 -3.55 -14.28 -10.35
CA PHE A 37 -2.44 -13.54 -9.75
C PHE A 37 -1.06 -14.08 -10.14
N THR A 38 -0.96 -15.34 -10.57
CA THR A 38 0.32 -15.96 -10.91
C THR A 38 1.01 -15.28 -12.10
N PRO A 39 0.37 -15.15 -13.29
CA PRO A 39 0.98 -14.49 -14.44
C PRO A 39 1.21 -13.00 -14.19
N VAL A 40 0.32 -12.32 -13.45
CA VAL A 40 0.48 -10.89 -13.13
C VAL A 40 1.67 -10.67 -12.20
N ALA A 41 1.85 -11.50 -11.18
CA ALA A 41 3.02 -11.42 -10.31
C ALA A 41 4.31 -11.73 -11.07
N LYS A 42 4.26 -12.65 -12.04
CA LYS A 42 5.40 -12.98 -12.90
C LYS A 42 5.78 -11.82 -13.82
N GLU A 43 4.82 -11.21 -14.49
CA GLU A 43 5.04 -9.99 -15.31
C GLU A 43 5.66 -8.86 -14.48
N ALA A 44 5.10 -8.60 -13.29
CA ALA A 44 5.64 -7.58 -12.40
C ALA A 44 7.09 -7.90 -12.00
N LEU A 45 7.39 -9.16 -11.67
CA LEU A 45 8.73 -9.59 -11.31
C LEU A 45 9.71 -9.40 -12.47
N ASP A 46 9.33 -9.82 -13.68
CA ASP A 46 10.17 -9.74 -14.86
C ASP A 46 10.50 -8.29 -15.23
N LEU A 47 9.54 -7.35 -15.10
CA LEU A 47 9.78 -5.92 -15.29
C LEU A 47 10.77 -5.33 -14.26
N ALA A 48 10.65 -5.72 -12.99
CA ALA A 48 11.54 -5.25 -11.95
C ALA A 48 12.96 -5.82 -12.11
N LEU A 49 13.08 -7.08 -12.54
CA LEU A 49 14.34 -7.73 -12.89
C LEU A 49 15.00 -7.06 -14.11
N GLN A 50 14.22 -6.75 -15.13
CA GLN A 50 14.70 -6.03 -16.32
C GLN A 50 15.28 -4.66 -15.93
N GLN A 51 14.59 -3.89 -15.08
CA GLN A 51 15.11 -2.62 -14.59
C GLN A 51 16.42 -2.79 -13.80
N ALA A 52 16.55 -3.88 -13.04
CA ALA A 52 17.76 -4.20 -12.28
C ALA A 52 18.91 -4.78 -13.15
N GLY A 53 18.66 -5.14 -14.41
CA GLY A 53 19.63 -5.85 -15.25
C GLY A 53 19.89 -7.29 -14.78
N LEU A 54 18.91 -7.93 -14.14
CA LEU A 54 19.01 -9.25 -13.52
C LEU A 54 18.09 -10.27 -14.20
N LYS A 55 18.34 -11.55 -13.91
CA LYS A 55 17.48 -12.69 -14.27
C LYS A 55 16.94 -13.33 -13.01
N GLU A 56 15.87 -14.12 -13.15
CA GLU A 56 15.23 -14.79 -12.01
C GLU A 56 16.18 -15.71 -11.23
N LYS A 57 17.12 -16.36 -11.93
CA LYS A 57 18.16 -17.20 -11.32
C LYS A 57 19.12 -16.44 -10.39
N ASP A 58 19.18 -15.12 -10.49
CA ASP A 58 20.02 -14.27 -9.65
C ASP A 58 19.34 -13.96 -8.30
N LEU A 59 18.03 -14.24 -8.17
CA LEU A 59 17.28 -14.07 -6.94
C LEU A 59 17.50 -15.25 -5.98
N SER A 60 17.97 -14.94 -4.78
CA SER A 60 18.19 -15.89 -3.70
C SER A 60 16.96 -16.14 -2.83
N TYR A 61 16.00 -15.20 -2.80
CA TYR A 61 14.78 -15.32 -1.99
C TYR A 61 13.66 -14.41 -2.49
N ILE A 62 12.41 -14.86 -2.46
CA ILE A 62 11.20 -14.11 -2.82
C ILE A 62 10.22 -14.17 -1.66
N ALA A 63 9.85 -13.00 -1.14
CA ALA A 63 8.74 -12.84 -0.20
C ALA A 63 7.52 -12.23 -0.90
N THR A 64 6.34 -12.75 -0.61
CA THR A 64 5.07 -12.18 -1.07
C THR A 64 4.25 -11.60 0.07
N THR A 65 3.45 -10.59 -0.26
CA THR A 65 2.52 -9.95 0.66
C THR A 65 1.25 -9.45 -0.06
N GLY A 66 0.40 -8.71 0.65
CA GLY A 66 -0.88 -8.26 0.13
C GLY A 66 -1.98 -9.32 0.18
N PHE A 67 -3.10 -9.02 -0.46
CA PHE A 67 -4.29 -9.87 -0.53
C PHE A 67 -3.99 -11.19 -1.27
N GLY A 68 -3.27 -11.13 -2.39
CA GLY A 68 -2.97 -12.30 -3.23
C GLY A 68 -1.71 -13.07 -2.83
N ARG A 69 -1.14 -12.85 -1.63
CA ARG A 69 0.16 -13.41 -1.20
C ARG A 69 0.29 -14.93 -1.33
N TYR A 70 -0.82 -15.67 -1.20
CA TYR A 70 -0.84 -17.13 -1.28
C TYR A 70 -0.89 -17.66 -2.71
N ASN A 71 -1.21 -16.82 -3.69
CA ASN A 71 -1.46 -17.21 -5.08
C ASN A 71 -0.20 -17.17 -5.95
N VAL A 72 0.97 -16.94 -5.37
CA VAL A 72 2.24 -16.87 -6.11
C VAL A 72 3.05 -18.13 -5.78
N PRO A 73 3.05 -19.18 -6.64
CA PRO A 73 3.64 -20.47 -6.32
C PRO A 73 5.17 -20.46 -6.29
N PHE A 74 5.81 -19.52 -6.98
CA PHE A 74 7.27 -19.37 -7.04
C PHE A 74 7.87 -18.55 -5.87
N ARG A 75 7.09 -18.30 -4.81
CA ARG A 75 7.56 -17.60 -3.61
C ARG A 75 8.32 -18.55 -2.68
N ASP A 76 9.25 -18.01 -1.90
CA ASP A 76 9.90 -18.73 -0.82
C ASP A 76 9.17 -18.55 0.52
N VAL A 77 8.50 -17.39 0.71
CA VAL A 77 7.71 -17.10 1.91
C VAL A 77 6.55 -16.15 1.62
N GLN A 78 5.47 -16.28 2.38
CA GLN A 78 4.38 -15.30 2.44
C GLN A 78 4.34 -14.59 3.79
N ILE A 79 4.10 -13.28 3.77
CA ILE A 79 4.11 -12.42 4.95
C ILE A 79 2.87 -11.53 4.93
N THR A 80 2.30 -11.24 6.10
CA THR A 80 1.13 -10.36 6.20
C THR A 80 1.48 -8.94 5.76
N GLU A 81 0.56 -8.29 5.04
CA GLU A 81 0.72 -6.92 4.56
C GLU A 81 0.93 -5.93 5.71
N ILE A 82 0.29 -6.15 6.86
CA ILE A 82 0.50 -5.37 8.08
C ILE A 82 1.98 -5.38 8.48
N THR A 83 2.62 -6.55 8.46
CA THR A 83 4.04 -6.68 8.85
C THR A 83 4.95 -6.04 7.81
N CYS A 84 4.68 -6.28 6.52
CA CYS A 84 5.49 -5.71 5.45
C CYS A 84 5.39 -4.18 5.43
N VAL A 85 4.19 -3.63 5.44
CA VAL A 85 3.98 -2.18 5.46
C VAL A 85 4.61 -1.54 6.69
N ALA A 86 4.47 -2.14 7.88
CA ALA A 86 5.16 -1.67 9.08
C ALA A 86 6.68 -1.60 8.92
N ARG A 87 7.29 -2.63 8.31
CA ARG A 87 8.74 -2.69 8.07
C ARG A 87 9.18 -1.71 7.00
N GLY A 88 8.42 -1.57 5.92
CA GLY A 88 8.70 -0.61 4.85
C GLY A 88 8.64 0.82 5.37
N ALA A 89 7.58 1.17 6.10
CA ALA A 89 7.43 2.49 6.69
C ALA A 89 8.55 2.83 7.68
N ALA A 90 8.92 1.90 8.58
CA ALA A 90 10.01 2.11 9.52
C ALA A 90 11.39 2.18 8.85
N PHE A 91 11.57 1.56 7.68
CA PHE A 91 12.80 1.68 6.91
C PHE A 91 12.92 3.07 6.26
N LEU A 92 11.81 3.58 5.70
CA LEU A 92 11.76 4.90 5.07
C LEU A 92 11.84 6.03 6.11
N PHE A 93 11.18 5.85 7.26
CA PHE A 93 11.10 6.82 8.35
C PHE A 93 11.42 6.12 9.68
N PRO A 94 12.70 6.06 10.09
CA PRO A 94 13.16 5.30 11.26
C PRO A 94 12.53 5.67 12.61
N LYS A 95 11.96 6.87 12.71
CA LYS A 95 11.30 7.38 13.91
C LYS A 95 9.79 7.15 13.92
N THR A 96 9.22 6.50 12.90
CA THR A 96 7.78 6.28 12.85
C THR A 96 7.33 5.23 13.86
N HIS A 97 6.29 5.57 14.64
CA HIS A 97 5.63 4.65 15.59
C HIS A 97 4.17 4.38 15.22
N CYS A 98 3.65 5.11 14.25
CA CYS A 98 2.31 4.94 13.72
C CYS A 98 2.32 4.96 12.19
N VAL A 99 1.72 3.95 11.57
CA VAL A 99 1.58 3.85 10.12
C VAL A 99 0.11 3.85 9.79
N LEU A 100 -0.29 4.75 8.89
CA LEU A 100 -1.59 4.72 8.25
C LEU A 100 -1.38 4.21 6.82
N ASP A 101 -2.04 3.12 6.46
CA ASP A 101 -1.99 2.53 5.12
C ASP A 101 -3.39 2.59 4.51
N ILE A 102 -3.58 3.43 3.49
CA ILE A 102 -4.84 3.53 2.77
C ILE A 102 -4.62 3.04 1.34
N GLY A 103 -5.06 1.81 1.10
CA GLY A 103 -5.09 1.19 -0.21
C GLY A 103 -6.39 1.49 -0.96
N ALA A 104 -6.62 0.77 -2.05
CA ALA A 104 -7.84 0.92 -2.85
C ALA A 104 -9.11 0.43 -2.13
N GLN A 105 -9.01 -0.63 -1.30
CA GLN A 105 -10.18 -1.28 -0.71
C GLN A 105 -10.18 -1.31 0.81
N SER A 106 -9.04 -1.05 1.45
CA SER A 106 -8.92 -1.14 2.89
C SER A 106 -8.03 -0.04 3.45
N THR A 107 -8.27 0.27 4.72
CA THR A 107 -7.47 1.19 5.51
C THR A 107 -6.97 0.49 6.76
N ARG A 108 -5.71 0.71 7.11
CA ARG A 108 -5.05 0.11 8.26
C ARG A 108 -4.35 1.18 9.06
N ALA A 109 -4.52 1.12 10.37
CA ALA A 109 -3.71 1.88 11.31
C ALA A 109 -2.87 0.89 12.11
N ILE A 110 -1.55 1.09 12.11
CA ILE A 110 -0.59 0.15 12.66
C ILE A 110 0.31 0.91 13.62
N ARG A 111 0.30 0.51 14.88
CA ARG A 111 1.25 0.99 15.88
C ARG A 111 2.45 0.05 15.92
N ILE A 112 3.66 0.59 15.90
CA ILE A 112 4.89 -0.18 15.78
C ILE A 112 5.90 0.22 16.85
N HIS A 113 6.76 -0.73 17.23
CA HIS A 113 7.99 -0.45 17.96
C HIS A 113 9.10 -0.03 17.00
N ASP A 114 10.21 0.46 17.56
CA ASP A 114 11.44 0.75 16.83
C ASP A 114 11.84 -0.40 15.90
N GLY A 115 12.27 -0.02 14.69
CA GLY A 115 12.62 -0.96 13.63
C GLY A 115 11.41 -1.62 12.94
N GLY A 116 10.16 -1.27 13.28
CA GLY A 116 8.97 -1.69 12.55
C GLY A 116 8.36 -3.01 13.00
N LYS A 117 8.51 -3.40 14.27
CA LYS A 117 7.78 -4.55 14.84
C LYS A 117 6.36 -4.11 15.20
N VAL A 118 5.35 -4.78 14.66
CA VAL A 118 3.94 -4.50 14.94
C VAL A 118 3.64 -4.70 16.42
N ARG A 119 3.05 -3.68 17.06
CA ARG A 119 2.57 -3.72 18.45
C ARG A 119 1.06 -3.91 18.51
N GLU A 120 0.34 -3.14 17.72
CA GLU A 120 -1.12 -3.14 17.67
C GLU A 120 -1.56 -2.70 16.27
N PHE A 121 -2.70 -3.18 15.79
CA PHE A 121 -3.26 -2.72 14.52
C PHE A 121 -4.78 -2.72 14.52
N ARG A 122 -5.35 -1.85 13.69
CA ARG A 122 -6.78 -1.80 13.39
C ARG A 122 -6.96 -1.74 11.88
N THR A 123 -7.94 -2.47 11.36
CA THR A 123 -8.27 -2.49 9.94
C THR A 123 -9.72 -2.09 9.72
N ASN A 124 -9.97 -1.48 8.57
CA ASN A 124 -11.28 -1.37 7.97
C ASN A 124 -11.20 -1.95 6.55
N ASP A 125 -11.53 -3.24 6.43
CA ASP A 125 -11.45 -4.06 5.23
C ASP A 125 -12.82 -4.53 4.72
N LYS A 126 -13.86 -4.40 5.54
CA LYS A 126 -15.25 -4.75 5.16
C LYS A 126 -15.97 -3.64 4.39
N CYS A 127 -15.44 -2.41 4.37
CA CYS A 127 -16.14 -1.26 3.81
C CYS A 127 -15.21 -0.38 2.95
N ALA A 128 -15.52 -0.29 1.65
CA ALA A 128 -14.81 0.55 0.69
C ALA A 128 -14.91 2.06 0.99
N ALA A 129 -15.87 2.48 1.82
CA ALA A 129 -16.06 3.88 2.21
C ALA A 129 -14.88 4.46 2.99
N GLY A 130 -14.04 3.60 3.57
CA GLY A 130 -12.85 4.00 4.29
C GLY A 130 -11.59 4.11 3.45
N ALA A 131 -11.64 3.82 2.14
CA ALA A 131 -10.45 3.58 1.30
C ALA A 131 -10.51 4.30 -0.06
N GLY A 132 -9.48 4.10 -0.90
CA GLY A 132 -9.35 4.77 -2.19
C GLY A 132 -10.49 4.55 -3.18
N GLY A 133 -11.21 3.42 -3.08
CA GLY A 133 -12.38 3.14 -3.90
C GLY A 133 -13.52 4.16 -3.71
N PHE A 134 -13.57 4.85 -2.57
CA PHE A 134 -14.49 5.96 -2.38
C PHE A 134 -14.11 7.18 -3.24
N ILE A 135 -12.81 7.51 -3.28
CA ILE A 135 -12.27 8.57 -4.14
C ILE A 135 -12.50 8.22 -5.62
N GLU A 136 -12.25 6.99 -6.03
CA GLU A 136 -12.45 6.53 -7.42
C GLU A 136 -13.92 6.69 -7.86
N ARG A 137 -14.88 6.35 -6.98
CA ARG A 137 -16.32 6.49 -7.27
C ARG A 137 -16.73 7.95 -7.41
N ALA A 138 -16.32 8.79 -6.46
CA ALA A 138 -16.58 10.22 -6.51
C ALA A 138 -16.01 10.87 -7.77
N ALA A 139 -14.75 10.56 -8.08
CA ALA A 139 -14.07 11.05 -9.28
C ALA A 139 -14.78 10.61 -10.57
N LYS A 140 -15.21 9.34 -10.63
CA LYS A 140 -15.96 8.81 -11.77
C LYS A 140 -17.29 9.55 -11.97
N TYR A 141 -18.04 9.78 -10.89
CA TYR A 141 -19.33 10.47 -10.97
C TYR A 141 -19.16 11.94 -11.39
N LEU A 142 -18.12 12.61 -10.87
CA LEU A 142 -17.79 14.00 -11.22
C LEU A 142 -17.03 14.12 -12.55
N GLU A 143 -16.86 13.02 -13.29
CA GLU A 143 -16.16 12.94 -14.58
C GLU A 143 -14.72 13.52 -14.55
N VAL A 144 -14.03 13.38 -13.43
CA VAL A 144 -12.62 13.78 -13.28
C VAL A 144 -11.69 12.58 -13.18
N LYS A 145 -10.48 12.75 -13.70
CA LYS A 145 -9.40 11.78 -13.54
C LYS A 145 -8.96 11.71 -12.09
N VAL A 146 -8.82 10.49 -11.55
CA VAL A 146 -8.43 10.25 -10.15
C VAL A 146 -7.07 10.87 -9.84
N GLU A 147 -6.18 10.93 -10.82
CA GLU A 147 -4.85 11.53 -10.71
C GLU A 147 -4.91 13.04 -10.44
N ASN A 148 -5.98 13.72 -10.88
CA ASN A 148 -6.18 15.16 -10.71
C ASN A 148 -6.89 15.52 -9.39
N VAL A 149 -7.53 14.55 -8.73
CA VAL A 149 -8.36 14.78 -7.54
C VAL A 149 -7.60 15.48 -6.42
N GLY A 150 -6.37 15.05 -6.15
CA GLY A 150 -5.53 15.61 -5.11
C GLY A 150 -5.34 17.11 -5.29
N ASP A 151 -4.95 17.53 -6.49
CA ASP A 151 -4.71 18.94 -6.82
C ASP A 151 -6.02 19.75 -6.90
N LEU A 152 -7.12 19.16 -7.40
CA LEU A 152 -8.44 19.81 -7.42
C LEU A 152 -8.93 20.12 -6.00
N SER A 153 -8.94 19.13 -5.11
CA SER A 153 -9.42 19.32 -3.74
C SER A 153 -8.59 20.34 -2.94
N ILE A 154 -7.33 20.60 -3.32
CA ILE A 154 -6.50 21.63 -2.68
C ILE A 154 -7.07 23.04 -2.90
N LYS A 155 -7.70 23.27 -4.05
CA LYS A 155 -8.28 24.56 -4.45
C LYS A 155 -9.65 24.86 -3.84
N SER A 156 -10.20 23.93 -3.05
CA SER A 156 -11.47 24.12 -2.35
C SER A 156 -11.44 25.34 -1.43
N ASP A 157 -12.47 26.18 -1.55
CA ASP A 157 -12.70 27.37 -0.75
C ASP A 157 -13.80 27.16 0.30
N LYS A 158 -14.79 26.32 -0.02
CA LYS A 158 -15.93 26.00 0.84
C LYS A 158 -16.24 24.50 0.75
N PRO A 159 -15.51 23.65 1.49
CA PRO A 159 -15.65 22.20 1.39
C PRO A 159 -17.07 21.72 1.72
N GLU A 160 -17.61 20.82 0.90
CA GLU A 160 -18.90 20.20 1.20
C GLU A 160 -18.77 19.17 2.33
N THR A 161 -19.82 19.02 3.12
CA THR A 161 -19.87 17.96 4.13
C THR A 161 -20.39 16.68 3.50
N ILE A 162 -19.64 15.59 3.66
CA ILE A 162 -20.07 14.23 3.27
C ILE A 162 -20.29 13.41 4.53
N SER A 163 -21.56 13.33 4.92
CA SER A 163 -22.05 12.70 6.16
C SER A 163 -22.22 11.18 6.03
N SER A 164 -22.44 10.68 4.81
CA SER A 164 -22.73 9.28 4.55
C SER A 164 -21.56 8.37 4.92
N VAL A 165 -21.83 7.37 5.77
CA VAL A 165 -20.83 6.35 6.17
C VAL A 165 -20.56 5.33 5.07
N CYS A 166 -21.57 5.05 4.22
CA CYS A 166 -21.47 4.09 3.13
C CYS A 166 -21.06 4.79 1.83
N ALA A 167 -20.10 4.21 1.09
CA ALA A 167 -19.64 4.75 -0.20
C ALA A 167 -20.75 4.85 -1.25
N VAL A 168 -21.72 3.92 -1.22
CA VAL A 168 -22.87 3.92 -2.13
C VAL A 168 -23.84 5.04 -1.79
N LEU A 169 -24.09 5.28 -0.50
CA LEU A 169 -24.96 6.39 -0.06
C LEU A 169 -24.28 7.75 -0.25
N ALA A 170 -22.96 7.79 -0.07
CA ALA A 170 -22.16 8.99 -0.33
C ALA A 170 -22.21 9.41 -1.81
N GLU A 171 -22.40 8.47 -2.75
CA GLU A 171 -22.62 8.79 -4.16
C GLU A 171 -23.92 9.60 -4.35
N SER A 172 -25.01 9.22 -3.66
CA SER A 172 -26.26 9.99 -3.65
C SER A 172 -26.09 11.38 -3.03
N GLU A 173 -25.31 11.49 -1.97
CA GLU A 173 -24.99 12.79 -1.35
C GLU A 173 -24.17 13.68 -2.29
N ILE A 174 -23.21 13.11 -3.02
CA ILE A 174 -22.46 13.82 -4.06
C ILE A 174 -23.38 14.31 -5.19
N ILE A 175 -24.33 13.48 -5.64
CA ILE A 175 -25.34 13.88 -6.65
C ILE A 175 -26.13 15.10 -6.18
N ASN A 176 -26.53 15.11 -4.91
CA ASN A 176 -27.29 16.23 -4.33
C ASN A 176 -26.44 17.51 -4.27
N HIS A 177 -25.16 17.40 -3.89
CA HIS A 177 -24.24 18.54 -3.88
C HIS A 177 -24.03 19.13 -5.28
N VAL A 178 -23.86 18.29 -6.29
CA VAL A 178 -23.80 18.74 -7.70
C VAL A 178 -25.09 19.44 -8.10
N SER A 179 -26.25 18.86 -7.77
CA SER A 179 -27.56 19.47 -8.09
C SER A 179 -27.78 20.80 -7.37
N ALA A 180 -27.16 21.00 -6.20
CA ALA A 180 -27.17 22.26 -5.46
C ALA A 180 -26.13 23.29 -5.96
N GLY A 181 -25.36 22.96 -7.00
CA GLY A 181 -24.38 23.84 -7.62
C GLY A 181 -23.01 23.87 -6.94
N ALA A 182 -22.69 22.88 -6.10
CA ALA A 182 -21.36 22.77 -5.50
C ALA A 182 -20.28 22.45 -6.54
N THR A 183 -19.09 23.02 -6.37
CA THR A 183 -17.95 22.80 -7.29
C THR A 183 -17.28 21.44 -7.02
N VAL A 184 -16.62 20.90 -8.04
CA VAL A 184 -15.87 19.64 -7.95
C VAL A 184 -14.80 19.70 -6.86
N GLU A 185 -14.10 20.84 -6.76
CA GLU A 185 -13.07 21.09 -5.74
C GLU A 185 -13.64 20.94 -4.32
N ASN A 186 -14.81 21.55 -4.08
CA ASN A 186 -15.46 21.55 -2.77
C ASN A 186 -16.02 20.17 -2.39
N ILE A 187 -16.60 19.46 -3.36
CA ILE A 187 -17.07 18.08 -3.16
C ILE A 187 -15.88 17.15 -2.87
N MET A 188 -14.81 17.22 -3.66
CA MET A 188 -13.65 16.33 -3.49
C MET A 188 -12.88 16.62 -2.20
N ARG A 189 -12.82 17.88 -1.74
CA ARG A 189 -12.31 18.17 -0.40
C ARG A 189 -13.20 17.55 0.68
N GLY A 190 -14.53 17.61 0.53
CA GLY A 190 -15.47 16.92 1.41
C GLY A 190 -15.20 15.41 1.52
N VAL A 191 -14.97 14.76 0.38
CA VAL A 191 -14.58 13.33 0.30
C VAL A 191 -13.29 13.06 1.08
N HIS A 192 -12.24 13.87 0.88
CA HIS A 192 -10.99 13.74 1.62
C HIS A 192 -11.16 13.97 3.12
N ASN A 193 -11.91 14.99 3.53
CA ASN A 193 -12.17 15.28 4.95
C ASN A 193 -12.92 14.12 5.63
N SER A 194 -13.90 13.55 4.93
CA SER A 194 -14.66 12.38 5.37
C SER A 194 -13.74 11.17 5.60
N LEU A 195 -12.82 10.90 4.66
CA LEU A 195 -11.81 9.84 4.82
C LEU A 195 -10.80 10.13 5.94
N ALA A 196 -10.34 11.37 6.08
CA ALA A 196 -9.37 11.77 7.10
C ALA A 196 -9.95 11.61 8.51
N SER A 197 -11.22 11.98 8.71
CA SER A 197 -11.93 11.76 9.97
C SER A 197 -12.03 10.28 10.34
N ARG A 198 -12.35 9.41 9.38
CA ARG A 198 -12.37 7.95 9.58
C ARG A 198 -10.99 7.39 9.91
N ALA A 199 -9.95 7.86 9.21
CA ALA A 199 -8.57 7.48 9.47
C ALA A 199 -8.13 7.88 10.88
N LEU A 200 -8.48 9.10 11.33
CA LEU A 200 -8.23 9.57 12.69
C LEU A 200 -8.91 8.67 13.74
N ALA A 201 -10.17 8.29 13.52
CA ALA A 201 -10.88 7.40 14.44
C ALA A 201 -10.19 6.02 14.52
N LEU A 202 -9.72 5.48 13.39
CA LEU A 202 -9.04 4.18 13.33
C LEU A 202 -7.67 4.23 14.02
N ILE A 203 -6.86 5.26 13.76
CA ILE A 203 -5.51 5.38 14.33
C ILE A 203 -5.53 5.68 15.83
N LYS A 204 -6.51 6.46 16.31
CA LYS A 204 -6.74 6.63 17.76
C LYS A 204 -6.99 5.30 18.46
N ARG A 205 -7.76 4.40 17.84
CA ARG A 205 -8.03 3.05 18.38
C ARG A 205 -6.84 2.10 18.33
N ALA A 206 -5.88 2.33 17.43
CA ALA A 206 -4.62 1.57 17.38
C ALA A 206 -3.58 2.11 18.39
N GLY A 207 -3.79 3.33 18.89
CA GLY A 207 -2.89 4.03 19.81
C GLY A 207 -1.99 5.02 19.06
N LEU A 208 -2.58 6.14 18.64
CA LEU A 208 -1.90 7.23 17.94
C LEU A 208 -0.69 7.73 18.74
N GLU A 209 0.46 7.84 18.06
CA GLU A 209 1.71 8.41 18.53
C GLU A 209 2.10 9.64 17.68
N ASP A 210 3.17 10.31 18.06
CA ASP A 210 3.57 11.60 17.48
C ASP A 210 3.92 11.49 15.99
N GLU A 211 4.79 10.56 15.62
CA GLU A 211 5.24 10.42 14.24
C GLU A 211 4.39 9.42 13.45
N VAL A 212 3.58 9.96 12.54
CA VAL A 212 2.69 9.20 11.66
C VAL A 212 3.24 9.15 10.24
N THR A 213 3.44 7.96 9.72
CA THR A 213 3.76 7.73 8.29
C THR A 213 2.50 7.31 7.54
N PHE A 214 2.21 7.99 6.44
CA PHE A 214 1.08 7.70 5.57
C PHE A 214 1.56 7.04 4.27
N VAL A 215 1.10 5.81 4.02
CA VAL A 215 1.47 4.97 2.89
C VAL A 215 0.24 4.44 2.13
N GLY A 216 0.50 3.71 1.04
CA GLY A 216 -0.54 3.19 0.15
C GLY A 216 -0.86 4.16 -0.99
N GLY A 217 -1.62 3.69 -1.98
CA GLY A 217 -1.86 4.46 -3.21
C GLY A 217 -2.60 5.78 -2.97
N VAL A 218 -3.42 5.87 -1.92
CA VAL A 218 -4.15 7.11 -1.59
C VAL A 218 -3.21 8.20 -1.06
N ALA A 219 -2.04 7.84 -0.52
CA ALA A 219 -1.05 8.83 -0.08
C ALA A 219 -0.45 9.65 -1.23
N ARG A 220 -0.63 9.25 -2.49
CA ARG A 220 -0.31 10.09 -3.66
C ARG A 220 -1.23 11.32 -3.79
N GLN A 221 -2.42 11.28 -3.19
CA GLN A 221 -3.39 12.37 -3.27
C GLN A 221 -2.98 13.49 -2.31
N LYS A 222 -2.32 14.53 -2.83
CA LYS A 222 -1.87 15.69 -2.01
C LYS A 222 -3.01 16.29 -1.18
N GLY A 223 -4.22 16.32 -1.75
CA GLY A 223 -5.43 16.76 -1.06
C GLY A 223 -5.83 15.90 0.15
N MET A 224 -5.60 14.59 0.06
CA MET A 224 -5.82 13.66 1.18
C MET A 224 -4.74 13.82 2.24
N VAL A 225 -3.47 14.00 1.85
CA VAL A 225 -2.37 14.31 2.78
C VAL A 225 -2.71 15.58 3.56
N LYS A 226 -3.08 16.66 2.88
CA LYS A 226 -3.48 17.92 3.53
C LYS A 226 -4.66 17.75 4.49
N ALA A 227 -5.72 17.06 4.07
CA ALA A 227 -6.88 16.79 4.93
C ALA A 227 -6.50 15.97 6.18
N LEU A 228 -5.60 15.00 6.02
CA LEU A 228 -5.10 14.18 7.13
C LEU A 228 -4.27 15.02 8.11
N GLU A 229 -3.37 15.88 7.62
CA GLU A 229 -2.56 16.75 8.47
C GLU A 229 -3.42 17.73 9.28
N GLU A 230 -4.40 18.36 8.63
CA GLU A 230 -5.37 19.26 9.27
C GLU A 230 -6.18 18.52 10.35
N THR A 231 -6.61 17.29 10.05
CA THR A 231 -7.41 16.46 10.95
C THR A 231 -6.60 15.94 12.14
N LEU A 232 -5.35 15.50 11.92
CA LEU A 232 -4.46 15.01 12.97
C LEU A 232 -3.78 16.16 13.76
N LYS A 233 -3.88 17.40 13.26
CA LYS A 233 -3.17 18.59 13.76
C LYS A 233 -1.65 18.38 13.86
N ARG A 234 -1.08 17.67 12.90
CA ARG A 234 0.36 17.35 12.80
C ARG A 234 0.73 16.99 11.37
N LYS A 235 2.00 17.12 11.04
CA LYS A 235 2.54 16.65 9.75
C LYS A 235 2.54 15.12 9.68
N VAL A 236 2.44 14.58 8.48
CA VAL A 236 2.58 13.15 8.21
C VAL A 236 3.74 12.90 7.27
N ASN A 237 4.52 11.86 7.53
CA ASN A 237 5.58 11.44 6.63
C ASN A 237 4.97 10.73 5.42
N VAL A 238 5.40 11.11 4.21
CA VAL A 238 4.98 10.48 2.97
C VAL A 238 6.21 10.31 2.07
N ASP A 239 6.44 9.09 1.62
CA ASP A 239 7.51 8.80 0.66
C ASP A 239 7.12 9.24 -0.77
N ALA A 240 8.09 9.34 -1.68
CA ALA A 240 7.82 9.65 -3.09
C ALA A 240 7.00 8.54 -3.80
N GLU A 241 7.11 7.30 -3.35
CA GLU A 241 6.42 6.12 -3.87
C GLU A 241 5.72 5.36 -2.73
N PRO A 242 4.72 5.99 -2.08
CA PRO A 242 4.15 5.50 -0.84
C PRO A 242 3.43 4.15 -0.99
N GLU A 243 2.98 3.79 -2.19
CA GLU A 243 2.39 2.49 -2.49
C GLU A 243 3.40 1.33 -2.48
N MET A 244 4.69 1.62 -2.57
CA MET A 244 5.76 0.61 -2.63
C MET A 244 6.15 0.09 -1.24
N ALA A 245 5.70 0.72 -0.16
CA ALA A 245 6.07 0.37 1.21
C ALA A 245 5.83 -1.11 1.55
N GLY A 246 4.74 -1.70 1.04
CA GLY A 246 4.45 -3.13 1.21
C GLY A 246 5.48 -4.04 0.54
N ALA A 247 5.80 -3.78 -0.73
CA ALA A 247 6.80 -4.54 -1.47
C ALA A 247 8.21 -4.36 -0.89
N LEU A 248 8.55 -3.13 -0.48
CA LEU A 248 9.80 -2.81 0.21
C LEU A 248 9.95 -3.60 1.51
N GLY A 249 8.91 -3.60 2.35
CA GLY A 249 8.88 -4.38 3.57
C GLY A 249 9.01 -5.89 3.36
N ALA A 250 8.39 -6.40 2.30
CA ALA A 250 8.54 -7.80 1.91
C ALA A 250 9.99 -8.11 1.50
N ALA A 251 10.64 -7.26 0.71
CA ALA A 251 12.04 -7.43 0.32
C ALA A 251 13.00 -7.37 1.52
N LEU A 252 12.79 -6.44 2.46
CA LEU A 252 13.57 -6.35 3.70
C LEU A 252 13.45 -7.62 4.54
N LEU A 253 12.25 -8.17 4.66
CA LEU A 253 12.01 -9.40 5.40
C LEU A 253 12.53 -10.64 4.66
N ALA A 254 12.50 -10.64 3.33
CA ALA A 254 13.14 -11.65 2.49
C ALA A 254 14.65 -11.71 2.77
N LEU A 255 15.33 -10.55 2.74
CA LEU A 255 16.76 -10.46 3.02
C LEU A 255 17.08 -10.95 4.44
N ARG A 256 16.32 -10.48 5.44
CA ARG A 256 16.49 -10.93 6.83
C ARG A 256 16.31 -12.44 6.99
N ARG A 257 15.36 -13.04 6.27
CA ARG A 257 15.10 -14.48 6.33
C ARG A 257 16.24 -15.26 5.68
N LEU A 258 16.76 -14.79 4.55
CA LEU A 258 17.91 -15.37 3.87
C LEU A 258 19.18 -15.33 4.74
N GLU A 259 19.46 -14.20 5.40
CA GLU A 259 20.56 -14.05 6.36
C GLU A 259 20.47 -15.10 7.48
N LYS A 260 19.27 -15.27 8.05
CA LYS A 260 19.03 -16.23 9.13
C LYS A 260 19.22 -17.69 8.68
N ILE A 261 18.68 -18.07 7.51
CA ILE A 261 18.80 -19.42 6.95
C ILE A 261 20.28 -19.83 6.82
N ARG A 262 21.13 -18.89 6.43
CA ARG A 262 22.57 -19.14 6.26
C ARG A 262 23.34 -19.19 7.56
N GLN A 263 22.99 -18.36 8.53
CA GLN A 263 23.55 -18.46 9.89
C GLN A 263 23.24 -19.83 10.50
N GLU A 264 22.08 -20.40 10.18
CA GLU A 264 21.67 -21.75 10.60
C GLU A 264 22.28 -22.87 9.74
N GLY A 265 23.15 -22.56 8.77
CA GLY A 265 23.83 -23.54 7.90
C GLY A 265 22.91 -24.22 6.88
N HIS A 266 21.68 -23.77 6.72
CA HIS A 266 20.72 -24.34 5.78
C HIS A 266 20.89 -23.69 4.40
N LYS A 267 20.71 -24.47 3.33
CA LYS A 267 20.54 -23.91 1.99
C LYS A 267 19.08 -23.45 1.84
N PRO A 268 18.81 -22.30 1.20
CA PRO A 268 17.46 -21.98 0.73
C PRO A 268 16.93 -23.13 -0.11
N ALA A 269 15.63 -23.39 -0.07
CA ALA A 269 15.01 -24.41 -0.91
C ALA A 269 15.40 -24.17 -2.37
N SER A 270 15.90 -25.20 -3.07
CA SER A 270 16.19 -25.10 -4.49
C SER A 270 14.88 -24.83 -5.23
N ARG A 271 14.81 -23.75 -6.01
CA ARG A 271 13.69 -23.55 -6.92
C ARG A 271 13.73 -24.64 -7.98
N PRO A 272 12.62 -25.34 -8.26
CA PRO A 272 12.61 -26.35 -9.31
C PRO A 272 13.00 -25.70 -10.63
N GLU A 273 13.94 -26.33 -11.35
CA GLU A 273 14.50 -25.80 -12.60
C GLU A 273 13.47 -25.76 -13.74
N SER A 274 12.34 -26.47 -13.58
CA SER A 274 11.23 -26.49 -14.53
C SER A 274 9.87 -26.56 -13.82
N ARG A 275 8.84 -26.02 -14.49
CA ARG A 275 7.46 -25.94 -13.98
C ARG A 275 6.72 -27.29 -13.96
N GLU A 276 7.34 -28.38 -14.39
CA GLU A 276 6.70 -29.70 -14.48
C GLU A 276 6.62 -30.43 -13.12
N GLU A 277 7.40 -30.01 -12.12
CA GLU A 277 7.42 -30.63 -10.79
C GLU A 277 6.34 -30.11 -9.83
N ILE A 278 5.64 -29.02 -10.18
CA ILE A 278 4.54 -28.48 -9.38
C ILE A 278 3.24 -29.15 -9.83
N LYS A 279 3.13 -30.47 -9.62
CA LYS A 279 1.82 -31.14 -9.63
C LYS A 279 1.15 -30.87 -8.28
N VAL A 280 0.12 -30.04 -8.32
CA VAL A 280 -0.76 -29.72 -7.20
C VAL A 280 -1.37 -31.03 -6.68
N ALA A 281 -1.06 -31.37 -5.43
CA ALA A 281 -1.82 -32.32 -4.62
C ALA A 281 -2.73 -31.54 -3.68
#